data_AF-M0LUD3-F1
#
_entry.id   AF-M0LUD3-F1
#
_cell.length_a   1.000
_cell.length_b   1.000
_cell.length_c   1.000
_cell.angle_alpha   90.00
_cell.angle_beta   90.00
_cell.angle_gamma   90.00
#
_symmetry.space_group_name_H-M   'P 1'
#
loop_
_entity.id
_entity.type
_entity.pdbx_description
1 polymer ?
#
loop_
_entity_poly.entity_id
_entity_poly.type
_entity_poly.pdbx_seq_one_letter_code
_entity_poly.pdbx_strand_id
1 'polypeptide(L)'
;MRTKHTNEDTPRIPTPYSAVPPHFVTAFPEYLRAAGYYCTNNEKTDYQFDNQGDDPHDFQPPASIWDECNEDAHWRNRPDDDQPFFAVFNPTRTHESGMWEDALLSVGGEPETDPDRVTVPPYLPDSDGVRESIARQYDNITRSDEEIGCLLSQLEEDGLAENTAVFVWSDHGEGLPRAKRSLYESGVNVPLIVRWPGEVEGGEQSDRLVSLVDLGPTVLSIAGIDIPQWMHGRPFLGQAERESRNYVMAARDRIDESYDMVRSIRNHRYKYIRNYDQSNPPLVWVPFRARGDAMRDLLRLHAEGKLPERQARLLSGGRPGEELYDLHNDPHEIENLADDTDHLDVLAGLRTAMDEWRKRCGDEGMVDESRMVERMWPDGEQPTTATPTFVPNAPENPMTEATPDGDTFTAPATLTLHCDTQGASIVHTTDGGSESRWKLYNDVISLPTGETTVQAKAIRYGYRESSVRSATFTVTD
;
A
#
# COMPACT_ATOMS: atom_id res chain seq x y z
N MET A 1 -6.89 6.13 0.71
CA MET A 1 -8.19 6.77 0.98
C MET A 1 -9.21 5.68 1.19
N ARG A 2 -10.08 5.81 2.19
CA ARG A 2 -10.97 4.74 2.63
C ARG A 2 -12.28 4.74 1.84
N THR A 3 -12.69 3.59 1.32
CA THR A 3 -13.99 3.39 0.65
C THR A 3 -15.06 2.87 1.61
N LYS A 4 -14.71 2.68 2.88
CA LYS A 4 -15.58 2.05 3.90
C LYS A 4 -16.31 3.03 4.82
N HIS A 5 -16.31 4.32 4.52
CA HIS A 5 -17.03 5.33 5.30
C HIS A 5 -18.35 5.73 4.63
N THR A 6 -19.31 6.20 5.40
CA THR A 6 -20.47 6.93 4.91
C THR A 6 -20.30 8.41 5.23
N ASN A 7 -20.80 9.28 4.36
CA ASN A 7 -20.82 10.72 4.59
C ASN A 7 -22.19 11.28 4.17
N GLU A 8 -22.92 11.85 5.13
CA GLU A 8 -24.27 12.39 4.92
C GLU A 8 -24.31 13.57 3.95
N ASP A 9 -23.20 14.32 3.83
CA ASP A 9 -23.07 15.46 2.93
C ASP A 9 -22.78 15.03 1.48
N THR A 10 -22.44 13.74 1.26
CA THR A 10 -22.16 13.19 -0.07
C THR A 10 -22.97 11.91 -0.36
N PRO A 11 -24.31 11.97 -0.37
CA PRO A 11 -25.18 10.79 -0.45
C PRO A 11 -25.14 10.03 -1.78
N ARG A 12 -24.36 10.51 -2.76
CA ARG A 12 -24.18 9.89 -4.08
C ARG A 12 -22.81 9.21 -4.24
N ILE A 13 -21.91 9.36 -3.27
CA ILE A 13 -20.66 8.61 -3.28
C ILE A 13 -21.00 7.15 -2.97
N PRO A 14 -20.57 6.17 -3.80
CA PRO A 14 -21.02 4.79 -3.70
C PRO A 14 -20.27 4.02 -2.61
N THR A 15 -20.17 4.59 -1.40
CA THR A 15 -19.56 3.97 -0.22
C THR A 15 -20.65 3.59 0.81
N PRO A 16 -20.44 2.57 1.65
CA PRO A 16 -19.21 1.80 1.84
C PRO A 16 -19.07 0.62 0.85
N TYR A 17 -17.83 0.31 0.46
CA TYR A 17 -17.50 -0.95 -0.23
C TYR A 17 -16.06 -1.39 0.02
N SER A 18 -15.79 -2.68 -0.20
CA SER A 18 -14.44 -3.24 -0.32
C SER A 18 -14.15 -3.55 -1.79
N ALA A 19 -13.01 -3.10 -2.30
CA ALA A 19 -12.56 -3.34 -3.65
C ALA A 19 -12.31 -4.85 -3.88
N VAL A 20 -12.74 -5.36 -5.03
CA VAL A 20 -12.51 -6.74 -5.46
C VAL A 20 -11.50 -6.72 -6.61
N PRO A 21 -10.20 -6.98 -6.34
CA PRO A 21 -9.20 -7.04 -7.40
C PRO A 21 -9.45 -8.25 -8.31
N PRO A 22 -8.85 -8.35 -9.52
CA PRO A 22 -8.99 -9.55 -10.36
C PRO A 22 -8.65 -10.86 -9.62
N HIS A 23 -9.27 -11.97 -10.01
CA HIS A 23 -9.16 -13.25 -9.27
C HIS A 23 -7.75 -13.86 -9.24
N PHE A 24 -6.86 -13.44 -10.12
CA PHE A 24 -5.47 -13.89 -10.17
C PHE A 24 -4.52 -12.97 -9.39
N VAL A 25 -5.01 -11.86 -8.85
CA VAL A 25 -4.21 -10.91 -8.07
C VAL A 25 -4.28 -11.27 -6.59
N THR A 26 -3.11 -11.42 -5.97
CA THR A 26 -2.92 -11.60 -4.52
C THR A 26 -1.83 -10.65 -4.03
N ALA A 27 -1.84 -10.35 -2.73
CA ALA A 27 -0.79 -9.53 -2.12
C ALA A 27 0.53 -10.28 -2.13
N PHE A 28 1.64 -9.59 -2.40
CA PHE A 28 2.93 -10.28 -2.56
C PHE A 28 3.42 -11.07 -1.31
N PRO A 29 3.06 -10.70 -0.06
CA PRO A 29 3.36 -11.52 1.11
C PRO A 29 2.80 -12.94 1.05
N GLU A 30 1.70 -13.18 0.33
CA GLU A 30 1.19 -14.55 0.18
C GLU A 30 2.18 -15.46 -0.57
N TYR A 31 2.89 -14.95 -1.56
CA TYR A 31 3.94 -15.75 -2.25
C TYR A 31 5.12 -16.03 -1.32
N LEU A 32 5.48 -15.07 -0.45
CA LEU A 32 6.53 -15.25 0.55
C LEU A 32 6.12 -16.33 1.57
N ARG A 33 4.90 -16.24 2.12
CA ARG A 33 4.34 -17.25 3.03
C ARG A 33 4.28 -18.63 2.37
N ALA A 34 3.87 -18.68 1.10
CA ALA A 34 3.86 -19.92 0.34
C ALA A 34 5.28 -20.50 0.13
N ALA A 35 6.31 -19.67 0.13
CA ALA A 35 7.72 -20.08 0.10
C ALA A 35 8.32 -20.34 1.51
N GLY A 36 7.51 -20.29 2.56
CA GLY A 36 7.94 -20.58 3.94
C GLY A 36 8.43 -19.37 4.74
N TYR A 37 8.33 -18.15 4.21
CA TYR A 37 8.67 -16.94 4.97
C TYR A 37 7.63 -16.65 6.04
N TYR A 38 8.12 -16.24 7.21
CA TYR A 38 7.31 -15.65 8.25
C TYR A 38 7.10 -14.15 7.97
N CYS A 39 5.85 -13.75 7.71
CA CYS A 39 5.52 -12.41 7.23
C CYS A 39 4.78 -11.58 8.29
N THR A 40 5.32 -10.41 8.66
CA THR A 40 4.75 -9.54 9.69
C THR A 40 4.58 -8.09 9.25
N ASN A 41 3.56 -7.41 9.78
CA ASN A 41 3.32 -5.98 9.55
C ASN A 41 2.96 -5.24 10.86
N ASN A 42 3.80 -4.28 11.25
CA ASN A 42 3.71 -3.53 12.50
C ASN A 42 3.62 -2.03 12.25
N GLU A 43 2.54 -1.35 12.56
CA GLU A 43 1.15 -1.74 12.39
C GLU A 43 0.65 -1.01 11.13
N LYS A 44 -0.63 -0.78 10.89
CA LYS A 44 -1.18 -0.09 9.69
C LYS A 44 -1.14 -0.88 8.38
N THR A 45 -2.31 -0.97 7.74
CA THR A 45 -2.50 -1.60 6.41
C THR A 45 -3.18 -0.64 5.44
N ASP A 46 -4.29 0.01 5.86
CA ASP A 46 -5.14 0.90 5.04
C ASP A 46 -5.55 0.29 3.67
N TYR A 47 -5.64 -1.03 3.59
CA TYR A 47 -6.08 -1.74 2.39
C TYR A 47 -7.54 -1.41 2.07
N GLN A 48 -7.91 -1.46 0.80
CA GLN A 48 -9.29 -1.24 0.36
C GLN A 48 -10.07 -2.55 0.15
N PHE A 49 -9.47 -3.69 0.51
CA PHE A 49 -9.99 -5.04 0.28
C PHE A 49 -9.89 -5.94 1.54
N ASP A 50 -9.67 -5.31 2.69
CA ASP A 50 -9.59 -5.90 4.03
C ASP A 50 -10.94 -6.38 4.56
N ASN A 51 -10.87 -7.24 5.58
CA ASN A 51 -12.04 -7.86 6.18
C ASN A 51 -12.89 -6.83 6.92
N GLN A 52 -14.21 -6.99 6.87
CA GLN A 52 -15.12 -6.17 7.65
C GLN A 52 -15.37 -6.86 9.00
N GLY A 53 -14.94 -6.21 10.09
CA GLY A 53 -15.74 -6.20 11.32
C GLY A 53 -16.88 -5.20 11.19
N ASP A 54 -17.80 -5.17 12.16
CA ASP A 54 -18.89 -4.17 12.21
C ASP A 54 -18.36 -2.75 12.50
N ASP A 55 -17.09 -2.61 12.90
CA ASP A 55 -16.42 -1.34 13.16
C ASP A 55 -15.65 -0.86 11.90
N PRO A 56 -15.98 0.31 11.33
CA PRO A 56 -15.23 0.91 10.22
C PRO A 56 -13.78 1.30 10.58
N HIS A 57 -13.37 1.12 11.83
CA HIS A 57 -12.02 1.32 12.34
C HIS A 57 -11.27 0.02 12.68
N ASP A 58 -11.90 -1.15 12.56
CA ASP A 58 -11.23 -2.45 12.76
C ASP A 58 -10.64 -2.95 11.43
N PHE A 59 -9.37 -2.64 11.20
CA PHE A 59 -8.64 -2.92 9.97
C PHE A 59 -7.89 -4.26 10.05
N GLN A 60 -8.63 -5.36 10.08
CA GLN A 60 -8.00 -6.68 9.97
C GLN A 60 -7.71 -6.99 8.50
N PRO A 61 -6.42 -7.06 8.09
CA PRO A 61 -6.11 -7.53 6.75
C PRO A 61 -6.63 -8.96 6.56
N PRO A 62 -6.88 -9.39 5.32
CA PRO A 62 -7.23 -10.78 5.05
C PRO A 62 -6.19 -11.73 5.65
N ALA A 63 -6.65 -12.79 6.34
CA ALA A 63 -5.78 -13.66 7.15
C ALA A 63 -4.72 -14.42 6.32
N SER A 64 -4.86 -14.44 5.00
CA SER A 64 -3.90 -15.01 4.07
C SER A 64 -2.65 -14.14 3.86
N ILE A 65 -2.70 -12.84 4.14
CA ILE A 65 -1.59 -11.91 3.82
C ILE A 65 -0.43 -12.02 4.81
N TRP A 66 -0.71 -11.93 6.11
CA TRP A 66 0.30 -11.83 7.16
C TRP A 66 0.17 -12.99 8.14
N ASP A 67 1.30 -13.47 8.68
CA ASP A 67 1.30 -14.34 9.85
C ASP A 67 0.92 -13.53 11.11
N GLU A 68 1.40 -12.29 11.20
CA GLU A 68 1.02 -11.33 12.25
C GLU A 68 0.86 -9.91 11.68
N CYS A 69 -0.21 -9.22 12.08
CA CYS A 69 -0.42 -7.82 11.75
C CYS A 69 -1.06 -7.08 12.93
N ASN A 70 -0.22 -6.48 13.78
CA ASN A 70 -0.59 -5.74 14.98
C ASN A 70 0.64 -4.98 15.52
N GLU A 71 0.47 -4.20 16.59
CA GLU A 71 1.53 -3.43 17.26
C GLU A 71 2.70 -4.29 17.80
N ASP A 72 2.45 -5.56 18.10
CA ASP A 72 3.44 -6.52 18.62
C ASP A 72 4.11 -7.35 17.50
N ALA A 73 3.67 -7.20 16.24
CA ALA A 73 4.11 -8.02 15.13
C ALA A 73 5.61 -7.80 14.89
N HIS A 74 6.38 -8.89 14.90
CA HIS A 74 7.85 -8.82 14.85
C HIS A 74 8.45 -10.08 14.25
N TRP A 75 9.60 -9.97 13.56
CA TRP A 75 10.32 -11.15 13.04
C TRP A 75 10.77 -12.12 14.16
N ARG A 76 10.86 -11.63 15.40
CA ARG A 76 11.25 -12.41 16.60
C ARG A 76 10.14 -13.34 17.08
N ASN A 77 8.91 -13.16 16.59
CA ASN A 77 7.77 -13.99 16.97
C ASN A 77 7.66 -15.27 16.11
N ARG A 78 8.58 -15.47 15.14
CA ARG A 78 8.62 -16.66 14.29
C ARG A 78 8.79 -17.93 15.12
N PRO A 79 8.10 -19.04 14.78
CA PRO A 79 8.19 -20.28 15.56
C PRO A 79 9.57 -20.96 15.54
N ASP A 80 10.36 -20.70 14.49
CA ASP A 80 11.68 -21.28 14.26
C ASP A 80 12.66 -20.17 13.89
N ASP A 81 13.77 -20.07 14.64
CA ASP A 81 14.78 -19.04 14.45
C ASP A 81 15.46 -19.12 13.08
N ASP A 82 15.49 -20.30 12.45
CA ASP A 82 16.05 -20.53 11.11
C ASP A 82 15.05 -20.20 9.98
N GLN A 83 13.78 -19.96 10.30
CA GLN A 83 12.77 -19.58 9.31
C GLN A 83 13.08 -18.18 8.74
N PRO A 84 13.10 -18.00 7.41
CA PRO A 84 13.29 -16.68 6.82
C PRO A 84 12.09 -15.78 7.13
N PHE A 85 12.30 -14.47 7.19
CA PHE A 85 11.24 -13.51 7.52
C PHE A 85 11.13 -12.37 6.52
N PHE A 86 9.94 -11.78 6.47
CA PHE A 86 9.67 -10.51 5.84
C PHE A 86 8.87 -9.66 6.82
N ALA A 87 9.47 -8.58 7.33
CA ALA A 87 8.87 -7.75 8.38
C ALA A 87 8.75 -6.29 7.91
N VAL A 88 7.57 -5.71 8.08
CA VAL A 88 7.29 -4.30 7.80
C VAL A 88 7.05 -3.56 9.11
N PHE A 89 7.71 -2.41 9.27
CA PHE A 89 7.50 -1.48 10.38
C PHE A 89 7.06 -0.14 9.81
N ASN A 90 5.97 0.43 10.34
CA ASN A 90 5.32 1.64 9.85
C ASN A 90 5.30 2.73 10.94
N PRO A 91 6.42 3.44 11.19
CA PRO A 91 6.41 4.62 12.05
C PRO A 91 5.34 5.62 11.63
N THR A 92 4.42 5.97 12.53
CA THR A 92 3.25 6.81 12.20
C THR A 92 3.47 8.31 12.42
N ARG A 93 4.58 8.69 13.05
CA ARG A 93 4.85 10.07 13.52
C ARG A 93 4.94 11.10 12.40
N THR A 94 5.46 10.71 11.24
CA THR A 94 5.61 11.58 10.06
C THR A 94 4.33 11.72 9.25
N HIS A 95 3.22 11.13 9.72
CA HIS A 95 1.91 11.34 9.14
C HIS A 95 1.51 12.82 9.17
N GLU A 96 0.65 13.24 8.24
CA GLU A 96 0.14 14.62 8.11
C GLU A 96 -0.32 15.24 9.45
N SER A 97 -0.95 14.45 10.32
CA SER A 97 -1.42 14.91 11.63
C SER A 97 -0.34 15.02 12.70
N GLY A 98 0.84 14.45 12.48
CA GLY A 98 2.02 14.66 13.33
C GLY A 98 2.66 16.03 13.12
N MET A 99 2.31 16.74 12.03
CA MET A 99 2.79 18.09 11.73
C MET A 99 1.94 19.20 12.38
N TRP A 100 0.85 18.85 13.06
CA TRP A 100 -0.08 19.83 13.64
C TRP A 100 0.32 20.20 15.06
N GLU A 101 -0.05 21.41 15.50
CA GLU A 101 0.16 21.87 16.89
C GLU A 101 -0.41 20.89 17.94
N ASP A 102 -1.61 20.36 17.72
CA ASP A 102 -2.27 19.38 18.59
C ASP A 102 -1.80 17.93 18.36
N ALA A 103 -0.93 17.73 17.37
CA ALA A 103 -0.18 16.51 17.06
C ALA A 103 -0.89 15.19 17.40
N LEU A 104 -2.00 14.87 16.72
CA LEU A 104 -2.80 13.66 17.02
C LEU A 104 -2.00 12.34 17.08
N LEU A 105 -0.83 12.28 16.41
CA LEU A 105 0.04 11.11 16.34
C LEU A 105 1.50 11.40 16.77
N SER A 106 1.78 12.56 17.40
CA SER A 106 3.13 12.92 17.87
C SER A 106 3.07 13.68 19.20
N VAL A 107 4.22 14.10 19.72
CA VAL A 107 4.31 14.90 20.94
C VAL A 107 3.98 16.35 20.58
N GLY A 108 2.82 16.85 21.03
CA GLY A 108 2.44 18.25 20.87
C GLY A 108 3.36 19.22 21.64
N GLY A 109 3.25 20.52 21.36
CA GLY A 109 4.12 21.57 21.95
C GLY A 109 4.98 22.28 20.90
N GLU A 110 5.92 23.14 21.31
CA GLU A 110 6.80 23.85 20.36
C GLU A 110 7.77 22.90 19.63
N PRO A 111 8.10 23.14 18.35
CA PRO A 111 9.11 22.35 17.65
C PRO A 111 10.50 22.54 18.30
N GLU A 112 11.29 21.47 18.31
CA GLU A 112 12.70 21.49 18.73
C GLU A 112 13.59 22.11 17.63
N THR A 113 13.26 21.82 16.38
CA THR A 113 13.85 22.49 15.22
C THR A 113 13.41 23.95 15.18
N ASP A 114 14.38 24.85 15.01
CA ASP A 114 14.15 26.29 14.87
C ASP A 114 13.38 26.61 13.56
N PRO A 115 12.13 27.12 13.63
CA PRO A 115 11.32 27.44 12.45
C PRO A 115 11.94 28.51 11.53
N ASP A 116 12.83 29.36 12.05
CA ASP A 116 13.50 30.38 11.23
C ASP A 116 14.59 29.78 10.32
N ARG A 117 15.01 28.55 10.60
CA ARG A 117 16.07 27.84 9.87
C ARG A 117 15.57 26.87 8.80
N VAL A 118 14.25 26.68 8.70
CA VAL A 118 13.67 25.81 7.68
C VAL A 118 13.61 26.49 6.31
N THR A 119 13.58 25.68 5.24
CA THR A 119 13.40 26.18 3.88
C THR A 119 11.95 26.01 3.45
N VAL A 120 11.24 27.13 3.24
CA VAL A 120 9.85 27.11 2.76
C VAL A 120 9.83 26.93 1.23
N PRO A 121 9.14 25.90 0.69
CA PRO A 121 9.00 25.73 -0.75
C PRO A 121 8.30 26.94 -1.41
N PRO A 122 8.72 27.37 -2.62
CA PRO A 122 8.25 28.62 -3.23
C PRO A 122 6.76 28.64 -3.61
N TYR A 123 6.13 27.47 -3.67
CA TYR A 123 4.69 27.30 -3.89
C TYR A 123 3.84 27.50 -2.62
N LEU A 124 4.44 27.61 -1.44
CA LEU A 124 3.76 27.93 -0.18
C LEU A 124 4.09 29.35 0.30
N PRO A 125 3.17 30.01 1.03
CA PRO A 125 3.49 31.26 1.69
C PRO A 125 4.55 31.03 2.77
N ASP A 126 5.47 31.99 2.87
CA ASP A 126 6.43 32.03 3.96
C ASP A 126 5.77 32.65 5.20
N SER A 127 5.17 31.80 6.04
CA SER A 127 4.44 32.18 7.26
C SER A 127 4.79 31.28 8.42
N ASP A 128 4.52 31.75 9.65
CA ASP A 128 4.84 31.04 10.89
C ASP A 128 4.26 29.62 10.91
N GLY A 129 2.98 29.44 10.56
CA GLY A 129 2.36 28.11 10.55
C GLY A 129 2.96 27.14 9.52
N VAL A 130 3.47 27.66 8.39
CA VAL A 130 4.20 26.85 7.40
C VAL A 130 5.58 26.46 7.94
N ARG A 131 6.31 27.41 8.51
CA ARG A 131 7.65 27.17 9.10
C ARG A 131 7.59 26.19 10.25
N GLU A 132 6.64 26.36 11.16
CA GLU A 132 6.40 25.46 12.29
C GLU A 132 6.02 24.06 11.84
N SER A 133 5.15 23.92 10.82
CA SER A 133 4.79 22.61 10.25
C SER A 133 6.03 21.89 9.72
N ILE A 134 6.92 22.58 8.99
CA ILE A 134 8.16 22.00 8.46
C ILE A 134 9.12 21.62 9.61
N ALA A 135 9.26 22.49 10.61
CA ALA A 135 10.10 22.22 11.77
C ALA A 135 9.64 20.97 12.54
N ARG A 136 8.34 20.83 12.80
CA ARG A 136 7.74 19.63 13.40
C ARG A 136 8.00 18.39 12.57
N GLN A 137 7.91 18.48 11.25
CA GLN A 137 8.22 17.36 10.37
C GLN A 137 9.67 16.91 10.51
N TYR A 138 10.63 17.82 10.64
CA TYR A 138 12.04 17.48 10.87
C TYR A 138 12.25 16.79 12.23
N ASP A 139 11.58 17.26 13.28
CA ASP A 139 11.63 16.60 14.59
C ASP A 139 11.02 15.19 14.54
N ASN A 140 9.90 15.02 13.81
CA ASN A 140 9.29 13.71 13.61
C ASN A 140 10.17 12.76 12.80
N ILE A 141 10.87 13.27 11.78
CA ILE A 141 11.86 12.49 11.02
C ILE A 141 12.98 12.02 11.95
N THR A 142 13.49 12.90 12.82
CA THR A 142 14.54 12.54 13.80
C THR A 142 14.08 11.40 14.71
N ARG A 143 12.85 11.47 15.24
CA ARG A 143 12.30 10.40 16.09
C ARG A 143 12.05 9.10 15.32
N SER A 144 11.61 9.17 14.07
CA SER A 144 11.49 7.98 13.22
C SER A 144 12.86 7.36 12.88
N ASP A 145 13.91 8.18 12.74
CA ASP A 145 15.29 7.70 12.56
C ASP A 145 15.78 6.95 13.81
N GLU A 146 15.47 7.43 15.01
CA GLU A 146 15.77 6.73 16.28
C GLU A 146 15.07 5.36 16.36
N GLU A 147 13.82 5.26 15.91
CA GLU A 147 13.09 3.98 15.83
C GLU A 147 13.75 3.02 14.84
N ILE A 148 14.19 3.50 13.67
CA ILE A 148 14.95 2.70 12.70
C ILE A 148 16.27 2.23 13.32
N GLY A 149 16.98 3.11 14.05
CA GLY A 149 18.23 2.77 14.75
C GLY A 149 18.03 1.65 15.79
N CYS A 150 16.90 1.66 16.50
CA CYS A 150 16.53 0.58 17.41
C CYS A 150 16.35 -0.76 16.67
N LEU A 151 15.63 -0.76 15.54
CA LEU A 151 15.40 -1.98 14.75
C LEU A 151 16.71 -2.54 14.14
N LEU A 152 17.60 -1.66 13.67
CA LEU A 152 18.92 -2.05 13.16
C LEU A 152 19.77 -2.67 14.28
N SER A 153 19.75 -2.08 15.48
CA SER A 153 20.45 -2.65 16.65
C SER A 153 19.91 -4.04 17.01
N GLN A 154 18.59 -4.23 16.93
CA GLN A 154 17.97 -5.54 17.16
C GLN A 154 18.41 -6.60 16.14
N LEU A 155 18.56 -6.23 14.86
CA LEU A 155 19.12 -7.14 13.85
C LEU A 155 20.57 -7.52 14.16
N GLU A 156 21.37 -6.61 14.71
CA GLU A 156 22.75 -6.91 15.15
C GLU A 156 22.77 -7.85 16.37
N GLU A 157 21.93 -7.56 17.37
CA GLU A 157 21.75 -8.40 18.57
C GLU A 157 21.32 -9.82 18.22
N ASP A 158 20.43 -9.97 17.25
CA ASP A 158 19.93 -11.26 16.77
C ASP A 158 20.92 -11.98 15.84
N GLY A 159 22.03 -11.35 15.47
CA GLY A 159 23.00 -11.89 14.50
C GLY A 159 22.48 -11.95 13.06
N LEU A 160 21.41 -11.21 12.74
CA LEU A 160 20.72 -11.21 11.46
C LEU A 160 21.17 -10.07 10.52
N ALA A 161 21.92 -9.10 11.04
CA ALA A 161 22.27 -7.86 10.33
C ALA A 161 22.98 -8.07 8.97
N GLU A 162 23.82 -9.10 8.85
CA GLU A 162 24.57 -9.40 7.62
C GLU A 162 23.76 -10.19 6.59
N ASN A 163 22.64 -10.80 7.00
CA ASN A 163 21.78 -11.62 6.14
C ASN A 163 20.40 -10.98 5.88
N THR A 164 20.26 -9.68 6.17
CA THR A 164 18.99 -8.96 6.05
C THR A 164 19.12 -7.77 5.10
N ALA A 165 18.27 -7.73 4.07
CA ALA A 165 18.08 -6.54 3.26
C ALA A 165 17.08 -5.60 3.96
N VAL A 166 17.47 -4.35 4.19
CA VAL A 166 16.66 -3.32 4.85
C VAL A 166 16.29 -2.24 3.84
N PHE A 167 15.00 -1.92 3.76
CA PHE A 167 14.44 -0.88 2.91
C PHE A 167 13.80 0.19 3.78
N VAL A 168 14.16 1.46 3.57
CA VAL A 168 13.51 2.60 4.20
C VAL A 168 12.90 3.46 3.10
N TRP A 169 11.59 3.69 3.18
CA TRP A 169 10.83 4.40 2.17
C TRP A 169 9.58 5.05 2.76
N SER A 170 8.90 5.89 1.98
CA SER A 170 7.62 6.52 2.35
C SER A 170 6.54 6.19 1.32
N ASP A 171 5.28 6.09 1.77
CA ASP A 171 4.11 5.79 0.94
C ASP A 171 3.71 6.95 0.01
N HIS A 172 3.94 8.19 0.44
CA HIS A 172 3.74 9.41 -0.35
C HIS A 172 4.50 10.60 0.28
N GLY A 173 4.45 11.78 -0.35
CA GLY A 173 5.03 13.02 0.20
C GLY A 173 4.43 13.48 1.53
N GLU A 174 5.05 14.49 2.14
CA GLU A 174 4.71 15.00 3.48
C GLU A 174 3.31 15.65 3.59
N GLY A 175 2.90 16.03 4.80
CA GLY A 175 1.58 16.61 5.09
C GLY A 175 1.36 18.06 4.66
N LEU A 176 2.33 18.71 4.01
CA LEU A 176 2.19 20.09 3.54
C LEU A 176 1.16 20.22 2.39
N PRO A 177 0.53 21.41 2.21
CA PRO A 177 -0.28 21.65 1.04
C PRO A 177 0.54 21.43 -0.24
N ARG A 178 -0.07 20.80 -1.26
CA ARG A 178 0.56 20.39 -2.53
C ARG A 178 1.53 19.18 -2.43
N ALA A 179 1.77 18.61 -1.25
CA ALA A 179 2.51 17.36 -1.10
C ALA A 179 1.56 16.15 -1.09
N LYS A 180 1.24 15.55 0.06
CA LYS A 180 0.28 14.43 0.16
C LYS A 180 -1.00 14.67 -0.66
N ARG A 181 -1.42 13.62 -1.40
CA ARG A 181 -2.54 13.60 -2.38
C ARG A 181 -2.26 14.34 -3.71
N SER A 182 -1.08 14.91 -3.91
CA SER A 182 -0.69 15.57 -5.16
C SER A 182 0.12 14.65 -6.07
N LEU A 183 0.09 14.92 -7.38
CA LEU A 183 0.98 14.27 -8.35
C LEU A 183 2.20 15.14 -8.74
N TYR A 184 2.39 16.29 -8.09
CA TYR A 184 3.66 17.05 -8.12
C TYR A 184 4.78 16.28 -7.40
N GLU A 185 6.06 16.58 -7.65
CA GLU A 185 7.23 15.89 -7.07
C GLU A 185 7.17 15.92 -5.54
N SER A 186 6.67 17.01 -4.96
CA SER A 186 6.43 17.12 -3.52
C SER A 186 5.49 16.05 -2.95
N GLY A 187 4.65 15.42 -3.79
CA GLY A 187 3.71 14.37 -3.40
C GLY A 187 4.15 12.94 -3.75
N VAL A 188 5.02 12.77 -4.75
CA VAL A 188 5.35 11.44 -5.33
C VAL A 188 6.83 11.08 -5.35
N ASN A 189 7.74 12.06 -5.18
CA ASN A 189 9.17 11.79 -5.08
C ASN A 189 9.54 11.56 -3.61
N VAL A 190 9.52 10.29 -3.22
CA VAL A 190 9.71 9.83 -1.84
C VAL A 190 11.10 9.22 -1.63
N PRO A 191 11.63 9.19 -0.40
CA PRO A 191 12.88 8.50 -0.12
C PRO A 191 12.76 6.99 -0.41
N LEU A 192 13.86 6.41 -0.90
CA LEU A 192 14.09 4.97 -0.95
C LEU A 192 15.56 4.73 -0.65
N ILE A 193 15.85 4.18 0.52
CA ILE A 193 17.20 3.81 0.97
C ILE A 193 17.23 2.30 1.11
N VAL A 194 18.27 1.66 0.57
CA VAL A 194 18.44 0.21 0.67
C VAL A 194 19.80 -0.12 1.26
N ARG A 195 19.81 -0.96 2.29
CA ARG A 195 21.01 -1.60 2.85
C ARG A 195 20.91 -3.08 2.63
N TRP A 196 21.84 -3.68 1.89
CA TRP A 196 21.92 -5.12 1.75
C TRP A 196 23.39 -5.56 1.75
N PRO A 197 23.92 -6.02 2.91
CA PRO A 197 25.33 -6.38 3.04
C PRO A 197 25.74 -7.44 2.02
N GLY A 198 26.90 -7.24 1.41
CA GLY A 198 27.45 -8.13 0.37
C GLY A 198 26.88 -7.94 -1.03
N GLU A 199 25.71 -7.30 -1.17
CA GLU A 199 24.98 -7.19 -2.45
C GLU A 199 24.83 -5.74 -2.95
N VAL A 200 24.79 -4.76 -2.05
CA VAL A 200 24.70 -3.33 -2.37
C VAL A 200 25.86 -2.59 -1.69
N GLU A 201 26.63 -1.84 -2.48
CA GLU A 201 27.72 -1.01 -1.95
C GLU A 201 27.16 0.22 -1.20
N GLY A 202 27.66 0.45 0.02
CA GLY A 202 27.20 1.55 0.87
C GLY A 202 27.66 2.92 0.37
N GLY A 203 26.79 3.92 0.46
CA GLY A 203 27.10 5.32 0.12
C GLY A 203 26.87 5.69 -1.35
N GLU A 204 26.43 4.74 -2.18
CA GLU A 204 26.06 5.02 -3.58
C GLU A 204 24.73 5.78 -3.69
N GLN A 205 24.62 6.62 -4.73
CA GLN A 205 23.37 7.26 -5.14
C GLN A 205 23.00 6.76 -6.53
N SER A 206 21.71 6.47 -6.75
CA SER A 206 21.19 5.99 -8.02
C SER A 206 20.20 7.00 -8.60
N ASP A 207 20.33 7.32 -9.88
CA ASP A 207 19.37 8.13 -10.65
C ASP A 207 18.34 7.27 -11.40
N ARG A 208 18.32 5.97 -11.12
CA ARG A 208 17.37 5.01 -11.70
C ARG A 208 15.95 5.43 -11.36
N LEU A 209 15.09 5.43 -12.37
CA LEU A 209 13.65 5.61 -12.17
C LEU A 209 13.05 4.35 -11.51
N VAL A 210 12.63 4.49 -10.26
CA VAL A 210 11.94 3.47 -9.45
C VAL A 210 10.54 3.96 -9.09
N SER A 211 9.57 3.05 -9.03
CA SER A 211 8.22 3.29 -8.56
C SER A 211 7.89 2.35 -7.40
N LEU A 212 6.99 2.75 -6.49
CA LEU A 212 6.64 1.92 -5.33
C LEU A 212 6.04 0.56 -5.72
N VAL A 213 5.44 0.44 -6.91
CA VAL A 213 4.96 -0.84 -7.46
C VAL A 213 6.09 -1.84 -7.75
N ASP A 214 7.35 -1.39 -7.74
CA ASP A 214 8.54 -2.21 -7.98
C ASP A 214 9.00 -2.97 -6.74
N LEU A 215 8.57 -2.57 -5.54
CA LEU A 215 9.03 -3.21 -4.31
C LEU A 215 8.58 -4.67 -4.20
N GLY A 216 7.30 -4.97 -4.48
CA GLY A 216 6.80 -6.34 -4.46
C GLY A 216 7.64 -7.29 -5.33
N PRO A 217 7.78 -7.02 -6.65
CA PRO A 217 8.67 -7.77 -7.53
C PRO A 217 10.13 -7.82 -7.08
N THR A 218 10.65 -6.73 -6.50
CA THR A 218 12.03 -6.69 -5.99
C THR A 218 12.21 -7.64 -4.81
N VAL A 219 11.28 -7.66 -3.85
CA VAL A 219 11.32 -8.59 -2.71
C VAL A 219 11.20 -10.04 -3.17
N LEU A 220 10.28 -10.35 -4.08
CA LEU A 220 10.19 -11.70 -4.67
C LEU A 220 11.50 -12.10 -5.37
N SER A 221 12.11 -11.18 -6.11
CA SER A 221 13.38 -11.42 -6.78
C SER A 221 14.55 -11.67 -5.82
N ILE A 222 14.55 -11.01 -4.65
CA ILE A 222 15.54 -11.23 -3.60
C ILE A 222 15.34 -12.62 -2.98
N ALA A 223 14.10 -13.01 -2.74
CA ALA A 223 13.72 -14.30 -2.19
C ALA A 223 13.87 -15.48 -3.20
N GLY A 224 14.22 -15.20 -4.46
CA GLY A 224 14.30 -16.23 -5.50
C GLY A 224 12.93 -16.81 -5.90
N ILE A 225 11.85 -16.05 -5.69
CA ILE A 225 10.48 -16.44 -6.01
C ILE A 225 10.11 -15.89 -7.39
N ASP A 226 9.45 -16.71 -8.20
CA ASP A 226 8.96 -16.30 -9.52
C ASP A 226 8.00 -15.11 -9.41
N ILE A 227 8.28 -14.07 -10.20
CA ILE A 227 7.46 -12.86 -10.25
C ILE A 227 6.26 -13.13 -11.17
N PRO A 228 5.01 -13.04 -10.67
CA PRO A 228 3.84 -13.26 -11.51
C PRO A 228 3.73 -12.23 -12.64
N GLN A 229 3.32 -12.68 -13.83
CA GLN A 229 3.29 -11.85 -15.05
C GLN A 229 2.35 -10.64 -14.97
N TRP A 230 1.37 -10.66 -14.05
CA TRP A 230 0.46 -9.54 -13.83
C TRP A 230 1.02 -8.45 -12.91
N MET A 231 2.17 -8.66 -12.27
CA MET A 231 2.84 -7.59 -11.53
C MET A 231 3.50 -6.61 -12.52
N HIS A 232 3.01 -5.36 -12.52
CA HIS A 232 3.51 -4.33 -13.44
C HIS A 232 4.83 -3.68 -13.03
N GLY A 233 5.26 -3.88 -11.78
CA GLY A 233 6.55 -3.39 -11.29
C GLY A 233 7.72 -4.14 -11.92
N ARG A 234 8.92 -3.55 -11.85
CA ARG A 234 10.15 -4.19 -12.33
C ARG A 234 11.17 -4.26 -11.19
N PRO A 235 11.73 -5.43 -10.90
CA PRO A 235 12.73 -5.56 -9.85
C PRO A 235 13.96 -4.68 -10.17
N PHE A 236 14.56 -4.11 -9.14
CA PHE A 236 15.82 -3.37 -9.26
C PHE A 236 16.95 -3.99 -8.42
N LEU A 237 16.64 -5.02 -7.63
CA LEU A 237 17.57 -5.86 -6.87
C LEU A 237 17.13 -7.32 -6.98
N GLY A 238 17.99 -8.24 -6.51
CA GLY A 238 17.75 -9.68 -6.55
C GLY A 238 18.24 -10.33 -7.84
N GLN A 239 17.78 -11.55 -8.07
CA GLN A 239 18.25 -12.45 -9.14
C GLN A 239 17.64 -12.18 -10.53
N ALA A 240 16.50 -11.50 -10.60
CA ALA A 240 15.79 -11.23 -11.84
C ALA A 240 16.47 -10.13 -12.66
N GLU A 241 16.15 -10.07 -13.95
CA GLU A 241 16.69 -9.07 -14.86
C GLU A 241 16.29 -7.65 -14.44
N ARG A 242 17.29 -6.78 -14.31
CA ARG A 242 17.15 -5.41 -13.76
C ARG A 242 16.95 -4.38 -14.86
N GLU A 243 16.01 -4.62 -15.77
CA GLU A 243 15.73 -3.73 -16.91
C GLU A 243 15.51 -2.28 -16.47
N SER A 244 16.20 -1.32 -17.09
CA SER A 244 15.91 0.10 -16.89
C SER A 244 14.55 0.47 -17.48
N ARG A 245 13.92 1.53 -16.94
CA ARG A 245 12.72 2.14 -17.53
C ARG A 245 13.01 3.59 -17.90
N ASN A 246 12.36 4.05 -18.97
CA ASN A 246 12.43 5.45 -19.40
C ASN A 246 11.41 6.33 -18.69
N TYR A 247 10.39 5.73 -18.08
CA TYR A 247 9.25 6.44 -17.50
C TYR A 247 8.80 5.81 -16.17
N VAL A 248 8.37 6.65 -15.23
CA VAL A 248 7.55 6.27 -14.07
C VAL A 248 6.23 7.04 -14.11
N MET A 249 5.19 6.43 -13.56
CA MET A 249 3.81 6.92 -13.64
C MET A 249 3.22 7.03 -12.24
N ALA A 250 2.32 7.98 -12.07
CA ALA A 250 1.49 8.11 -10.88
C ALA A 250 0.04 8.44 -11.28
N ALA A 251 -0.90 8.02 -10.46
CA ALA A 251 -2.32 8.21 -10.70
C ALA A 251 -3.06 8.58 -9.43
N ARG A 252 -4.13 9.35 -9.60
CA ARG A 252 -5.08 9.74 -8.56
C ARG A 252 -6.47 9.80 -9.17
N ASP A 253 -7.47 9.30 -8.45
CA ASP A 253 -8.86 9.29 -8.91
C ASP A 253 -9.78 10.09 -8.01
N ARG A 254 -9.90 9.68 -6.75
CA ARG A 254 -10.63 10.43 -5.71
C ARG A 254 -9.64 10.85 -4.62
N ILE A 255 -9.95 11.91 -3.88
CA ILE A 255 -9.33 12.30 -2.60
C ILE A 255 -10.43 12.50 -1.55
N ASP A 256 -10.53 11.58 -0.60
CA ASP A 256 -11.60 11.54 0.40
C ASP A 256 -12.97 11.72 -0.30
N GLU A 257 -13.72 12.78 -0.01
CA GLU A 257 -15.01 13.07 -0.67
C GLU A 257 -14.91 13.71 -2.06
N SER A 258 -13.73 14.12 -2.51
CA SER A 258 -13.53 14.91 -3.73
C SER A 258 -13.06 14.06 -4.91
N TYR A 259 -13.82 14.01 -6.00
CA TYR A 259 -13.34 13.42 -7.25
C TYR A 259 -12.32 14.33 -7.94
N ASP A 260 -11.15 13.79 -8.25
CA ASP A 260 -10.04 14.54 -8.80
C ASP A 260 -9.08 13.64 -9.62
N MET A 261 -9.59 13.19 -10.78
CA MET A 261 -8.86 12.31 -11.68
C MET A 261 -7.70 13.04 -12.33
N VAL A 262 -6.48 12.61 -11.99
CA VAL A 262 -5.22 13.13 -12.53
C VAL A 262 -4.27 11.98 -12.82
N ARG A 263 -3.48 12.12 -13.88
CA ARG A 263 -2.43 11.18 -14.26
C ARG A 263 -1.12 11.94 -14.45
N SER A 264 -0.02 11.30 -14.08
CA SER A 264 1.32 11.87 -14.19
C SER A 264 2.28 10.83 -14.77
N ILE A 265 3.20 11.29 -15.61
CA ILE A 265 4.31 10.50 -16.14
C ILE A 265 5.57 11.38 -16.16
N ARG A 266 6.72 10.83 -15.74
CA ARG A 266 8.01 11.52 -15.88
C ARG A 266 9.06 10.63 -16.50
N ASN A 267 10.02 11.24 -17.18
CA ASN A 267 11.30 10.64 -17.49
C ASN A 267 12.38 11.19 -16.54
N HIS A 268 13.66 11.14 -16.91
CA HIS A 268 14.75 11.65 -16.07
C HIS A 268 14.76 13.18 -15.91
N ARG A 269 14.13 13.93 -16.82
CA ARG A 269 14.18 15.41 -16.83
C ARG A 269 12.80 16.06 -16.80
N TYR A 270 11.86 15.56 -17.59
CA TYR A 270 10.56 16.18 -17.78
C TYR A 270 9.46 15.37 -17.12
N LYS A 271 8.45 16.10 -16.64
CA LYS A 271 7.24 15.54 -16.05
C LYS A 271 6.01 16.15 -16.68
N TYR A 272 5.07 15.29 -17.04
CA TYR A 272 3.81 15.64 -17.65
C TYR A 272 2.66 15.22 -16.72
N ILE A 273 1.74 16.15 -16.45
CA ILE A 273 0.53 15.93 -15.67
C ILE A 273 -0.67 16.23 -16.57
N ARG A 274 -1.70 15.39 -16.50
CA ARG A 274 -2.97 15.59 -17.21
C ARG A 274 -4.12 15.68 -16.20
N ASN A 275 -4.81 16.80 -16.21
CA ASN A 275 -5.97 17.08 -15.35
C ASN A 275 -7.26 16.85 -16.14
N TYR A 276 -8.06 15.88 -15.71
CA TYR A 276 -9.32 15.53 -16.39
C TYR A 276 -10.47 16.41 -15.92
N ASP A 277 -10.46 16.82 -14.65
CA ASP A 277 -11.35 17.87 -14.14
C ASP A 277 -10.61 19.20 -14.02
N GLN A 278 -10.88 20.08 -14.99
CA GLN A 278 -10.31 21.43 -15.07
C GLN A 278 -11.10 22.45 -14.23
N SER A 279 -12.26 22.09 -13.68
CA SER A 279 -13.04 22.99 -12.83
C SER A 279 -12.51 23.04 -11.40
N ASN A 280 -11.85 21.97 -10.95
CA ASN A 280 -11.23 21.88 -9.65
C ASN A 280 -9.91 22.68 -9.57
N PRO A 281 -9.65 23.37 -8.44
CA PRO A 281 -8.33 23.89 -8.15
C PRO A 281 -7.34 22.75 -7.85
N PRO A 282 -6.01 23.00 -7.87
CA PRO A 282 -4.98 22.05 -7.45
C PRO A 282 -5.21 21.45 -6.06
N LEU A 283 -5.70 22.23 -5.10
CA LEU A 283 -6.08 21.76 -3.79
C LEU A 283 -7.61 21.69 -3.68
N VAL A 284 -8.18 20.55 -4.04
CA VAL A 284 -9.59 20.22 -3.76
C VAL A 284 -9.85 20.21 -2.26
N TRP A 285 -11.10 20.45 -1.85
CA TRP A 285 -11.45 20.51 -0.44
C TRP A 285 -11.27 19.15 0.25
N VAL A 286 -10.58 19.19 1.39
CA VAL A 286 -10.37 18.02 2.27
C VAL A 286 -10.43 18.52 3.71
N PRO A 287 -11.47 18.15 4.49
CA PRO A 287 -11.65 18.62 5.86
C PRO A 287 -10.46 18.30 6.77
N PHE A 288 -9.91 17.10 6.65
CA PHE A 288 -8.80 16.63 7.48
C PHE A 288 -7.55 17.51 7.31
N ARG A 289 -7.17 17.82 6.07
CA ARG A 289 -6.02 18.69 5.75
C ARG A 289 -6.21 20.12 6.25
N ALA A 290 -7.45 20.61 6.27
CA ALA A 290 -7.77 21.97 6.68
C ALA A 290 -7.46 22.26 8.17
N ARG A 291 -7.19 21.22 8.97
CA ARG A 291 -6.76 21.36 10.37
C ARG A 291 -5.31 21.82 10.52
N GLY A 292 -4.43 21.46 9.58
CA GLY A 292 -2.99 21.73 9.70
C GLY A 292 -2.62 23.20 9.52
N ASP A 293 -1.62 23.64 10.27
CA ASP A 293 -1.21 25.06 10.38
C ASP A 293 -0.82 25.68 9.04
N ALA A 294 -0.01 24.98 8.26
CA ALA A 294 0.34 25.39 6.90
C ALA A 294 -0.90 25.62 6.00
N MET A 295 -1.92 24.77 6.11
CA MET A 295 -3.15 24.91 5.34
C MET A 295 -4.02 26.07 5.87
N ARG A 296 -4.10 26.25 7.19
CA ARG A 296 -4.82 27.37 7.82
C ARG A 296 -4.25 28.71 7.38
N ASP A 297 -2.94 28.85 7.36
CA ASP A 297 -2.26 30.05 6.90
C ASP A 297 -2.47 30.31 5.41
N LEU A 298 -2.37 29.28 4.56
CA LEU A 298 -2.65 29.39 3.13
C LEU A 298 -4.08 29.91 2.88
N LEU A 299 -5.08 29.32 3.55
CA LEU A 299 -6.48 29.75 3.44
C LEU A 299 -6.70 31.18 3.92
N ARG A 300 -6.12 31.55 5.07
CA ARG A 300 -6.22 32.89 5.65
C ARG A 300 -5.61 33.94 4.73
N LEU A 301 -4.37 33.74 4.28
CA LEU A 301 -3.68 34.67 3.38
C LEU A 301 -4.36 34.79 2.02
N HIS A 302 -5.00 33.73 1.54
CA HIS A 302 -5.84 33.77 0.34
C HIS A 302 -7.04 34.68 0.53
N ALA A 303 -7.78 34.50 1.64
CA ALA A 303 -8.94 35.33 1.96
C ALA A 303 -8.59 36.81 2.18
N GLU A 304 -7.38 37.08 2.70
CA GLU A 304 -6.85 38.44 2.85
C GLU A 304 -6.33 39.06 1.53
N GLY A 305 -6.28 38.30 0.43
CA GLY A 305 -5.72 38.75 -0.85
C GLY A 305 -4.21 39.00 -0.82
N LYS A 306 -3.48 38.36 0.10
CA LYS A 306 -2.04 38.56 0.31
C LYS A 306 -1.16 37.53 -0.37
N LEU A 307 -1.74 36.46 -0.92
CA LEU A 307 -0.98 35.47 -1.68
C LEU A 307 -0.58 36.02 -3.06
N PRO A 308 0.69 35.84 -3.47
CA PRO A 308 1.08 35.94 -4.87
C PRO A 308 0.20 35.05 -5.74
N GLU A 309 -0.03 35.45 -6.99
CA GLU A 309 -0.92 34.74 -7.92
C GLU A 309 -0.63 33.24 -8.00
N ARG A 310 0.64 32.85 -8.09
CA ARG A 310 1.07 31.44 -8.15
C ARG A 310 0.61 30.60 -6.95
N GLN A 311 0.57 31.19 -5.75
CA GLN A 311 0.13 30.51 -4.52
C GLN A 311 -1.38 30.54 -4.40
N ALA A 312 -2.01 31.65 -4.79
CA ALA A 312 -3.47 31.78 -4.82
C ALA A 312 -4.12 30.75 -5.76
N ARG A 313 -3.48 30.45 -6.90
CA ARG A 313 -3.93 29.42 -7.86
C ARG A 313 -4.02 28.01 -7.27
N LEU A 314 -3.42 27.73 -6.11
CA LEU A 314 -3.61 26.45 -5.43
C LEU A 314 -5.03 26.27 -4.89
N LEU A 315 -5.68 27.38 -4.52
CA LEU A 315 -7.01 27.39 -3.88
C LEU A 315 -8.12 27.91 -4.80
N SER A 316 -7.76 28.60 -5.88
CA SER A 316 -8.72 29.22 -6.78
C SER A 316 -8.34 29.05 -8.25
N GLY A 317 -9.35 29.17 -9.10
CA GLY A 317 -9.22 28.93 -10.52
C GLY A 317 -9.32 27.45 -10.87
N GLY A 318 -9.63 27.19 -12.13
CA GLY A 318 -9.50 25.86 -12.70
C GLY A 318 -8.04 25.48 -12.93
N ARG A 319 -7.79 24.22 -13.26
CA ARG A 319 -6.47 23.74 -13.67
C ARG A 319 -6.33 23.67 -15.20
N PRO A 320 -5.12 23.91 -15.74
CA PRO A 320 -4.86 23.60 -17.14
C PRO A 320 -5.08 22.10 -17.39
N GLY A 321 -5.61 21.74 -18.56
CA GLY A 321 -5.80 20.32 -18.91
C GLY A 321 -4.50 19.53 -18.96
N GLU A 322 -3.39 20.22 -19.25
CA GLU A 322 -2.05 19.65 -19.38
C GLU A 322 -1.02 20.54 -18.69
N GLU A 323 -0.08 19.91 -17.98
CA GLU A 323 1.07 20.56 -17.37
C GLU A 323 2.36 19.84 -17.78
N LEU A 324 3.41 20.59 -18.09
CA LEU A 324 4.73 20.07 -18.42
C LEU A 324 5.78 20.84 -17.62
N TYR A 325 6.68 20.13 -16.95
CA TYR A 325 7.75 20.73 -16.14
C TYR A 325 9.11 20.17 -16.50
N ASP A 326 10.13 21.03 -16.53
CA ASP A 326 11.54 20.66 -16.61
C ASP A 326 12.12 20.55 -15.19
N LEU A 327 12.11 19.35 -14.62
CA LEU A 327 12.51 19.10 -13.23
C LEU A 327 13.97 19.45 -12.93
N HIS A 328 14.82 19.59 -13.96
CA HIS A 328 16.20 20.02 -13.77
C HIS A 328 16.29 21.52 -13.47
N ASN A 329 15.55 22.34 -14.21
CA ASN A 329 15.59 23.80 -14.08
C ASN A 329 14.51 24.35 -13.14
N ASP A 330 13.44 23.58 -12.95
CA ASP A 330 12.29 23.90 -12.11
C ASP A 330 11.91 22.68 -11.25
N PRO A 331 12.70 22.37 -10.21
CA PRO A 331 12.46 21.20 -9.35
C PRO A 331 11.19 21.31 -8.49
N HIS A 332 10.59 22.50 -8.43
CA HIS A 332 9.36 22.75 -7.68
C HIS A 332 8.10 22.77 -8.56
N GLU A 333 8.25 22.57 -9.87
CA GLU A 333 7.16 22.53 -10.86
C GLU A 333 6.28 23.80 -10.79
N ILE A 334 6.93 24.96 -10.87
CA ILE A 334 6.30 26.28 -10.83
C ILE A 334 5.90 26.75 -12.23
N GLU A 335 6.76 26.56 -13.23
CA GLU A 335 6.60 27.09 -14.58
C GLU A 335 6.08 26.00 -15.52
N ASN A 336 4.79 26.08 -15.86
CA ASN A 336 4.17 25.14 -16.79
C ASN A 336 4.57 25.44 -18.25
N LEU A 337 5.26 24.50 -18.88
CA LEU A 337 5.76 24.54 -20.26
C LEU A 337 4.79 23.92 -21.28
N ALA A 338 3.57 23.56 -20.90
CA ALA A 338 2.64 22.87 -21.80
C ALA A 338 2.25 23.70 -23.05
N ASP A 339 2.23 25.03 -22.91
CA ASP A 339 1.96 25.97 -24.01
C ASP A 339 3.25 26.50 -24.68
N ASP A 340 4.43 26.05 -24.24
CA ASP A 340 5.71 26.50 -24.78
C ASP A 340 6.04 25.80 -26.11
N THR A 341 6.29 26.60 -27.15
CA THR A 341 6.50 26.09 -28.51
C THR A 341 7.77 25.28 -28.68
N ASP A 342 8.79 25.49 -27.84
CA ASP A 342 10.06 24.77 -27.91
C ASP A 342 9.97 23.38 -27.28
N HIS A 343 8.89 23.09 -26.53
CA HIS A 343 8.70 21.84 -25.80
C HIS A 343 7.61 20.92 -26.39
N LEU A 344 7.05 21.26 -27.56
CA LEU A 344 5.94 20.52 -28.18
C LEU A 344 6.26 19.03 -28.42
N ASP A 345 7.48 18.71 -28.85
CA ASP A 345 7.89 17.32 -29.10
C ASP A 345 8.00 16.51 -27.79
N VAL A 346 8.51 17.14 -26.73
CA VAL A 346 8.59 16.53 -25.39
C VAL A 346 7.19 16.26 -24.84
N LEU A 347 6.30 17.26 -24.94
CA LEU A 347 4.90 17.15 -24.54
C LEU A 347 4.21 16.00 -25.29
N ALA A 348 4.36 15.96 -26.62
CA ALA A 348 3.76 14.92 -27.45
C ALA A 348 4.27 13.51 -27.07
N GLY A 349 5.58 13.36 -26.85
CA GLY A 349 6.18 12.08 -26.45
C GLY A 349 5.66 11.57 -25.11
N LEU A 350 5.60 12.44 -24.09
CA LEU A 350 5.07 12.08 -22.76
C LEU A 350 3.56 11.82 -22.80
N ARG A 351 2.81 12.57 -23.61
CA ARG A 351 1.39 12.35 -23.84
C ARG A 351 1.13 10.95 -24.42
N THR A 352 1.86 10.57 -25.47
CA THR A 352 1.77 9.23 -26.07
C THR A 352 2.14 8.14 -25.07
N ALA A 353 3.25 8.29 -24.34
CA ALA A 353 3.68 7.31 -23.34
C ALA A 353 2.63 7.14 -22.20
N MET A 354 1.97 8.22 -21.79
CA MET A 354 0.87 8.14 -20.82
C MET A 354 -0.32 7.35 -21.39
N ASP A 355 -0.74 7.63 -22.63
CA ASP A 355 -1.88 6.94 -23.24
C ASP A 355 -1.60 5.45 -23.48
N GLU A 356 -0.38 5.09 -23.86
CA GLU A 356 0.06 3.70 -23.95
C GLU A 356 0.05 2.99 -22.59
N TRP A 357 0.54 3.65 -21.54
CA TRP A 357 0.50 3.12 -20.19
C TRP A 357 -0.94 2.89 -19.72
N ARG A 358 -1.83 3.87 -19.86
CA ARG A 358 -3.25 3.78 -19.48
C ARG A 358 -3.95 2.62 -20.19
N LYS A 359 -3.68 2.45 -21.49
CA LYS A 359 -4.21 1.33 -22.27
C LYS A 359 -3.67 0.00 -21.78
N ARG A 360 -2.36 -0.09 -21.49
CA ARG A 360 -1.71 -1.33 -21.04
C ARG A 360 -2.18 -1.78 -19.66
N CYS A 361 -2.35 -0.87 -18.72
CA CYS A 361 -2.79 -1.21 -17.36
C CYS A 361 -4.31 -1.39 -17.24
N GLY A 362 -5.08 -1.06 -18.28
CA GLY A 362 -6.55 -1.08 -18.22
C GLY A 362 -7.11 0.00 -17.28
N ASP A 363 -6.56 1.21 -17.34
CA ASP A 363 -6.96 2.34 -16.49
C ASP A 363 -8.48 2.59 -16.57
N GLU A 364 -9.19 2.30 -15.49
CA GLU A 364 -10.65 2.46 -15.40
C GLU A 364 -11.09 3.83 -14.87
N GLY A 365 -10.20 4.83 -14.70
CA GLY A 365 -10.57 6.11 -14.07
C GLY A 365 -11.70 6.91 -14.77
N MET A 366 -12.05 6.55 -16.01
CA MET A 366 -13.21 7.14 -16.73
C MET A 366 -14.52 6.37 -16.51
N VAL A 367 -14.49 5.25 -15.79
CA VAL A 367 -15.67 4.48 -15.40
C VAL A 367 -16.24 5.09 -14.12
N ASP A 368 -17.56 5.28 -14.09
CA ASP A 368 -18.25 5.77 -12.89
C ASP A 368 -18.02 4.82 -11.70
N GLU A 369 -17.63 5.37 -10.54
CA GLU A 369 -17.32 4.57 -9.35
C GLU A 369 -18.52 3.70 -8.95
N SER A 370 -19.76 4.18 -9.11
CA SER A 370 -20.96 3.39 -8.78
C SER A 370 -21.10 2.18 -9.69
N ARG A 371 -20.67 2.28 -10.97
CA ARG A 371 -20.63 1.13 -11.88
C ARG A 371 -19.49 0.16 -11.55
N MET A 372 -18.36 0.66 -11.03
CA MET A 372 -17.32 -0.23 -10.52
C MET A 372 -17.85 -1.02 -9.32
N VAL A 373 -18.49 -0.32 -8.36
CA VAL A 373 -19.07 -0.93 -7.17
C VAL A 373 -20.13 -1.96 -7.54
N GLU A 374 -21.05 -1.66 -8.46
CA GLU A 374 -22.05 -2.63 -8.93
C GLU A 374 -21.43 -3.91 -9.53
N ARG A 375 -20.27 -3.83 -10.19
CA ARG A 375 -19.56 -5.03 -10.69
C ARG A 375 -18.97 -5.86 -9.56
N MET A 376 -18.51 -5.21 -8.50
CA MET A 376 -17.87 -5.86 -7.36
C MET A 376 -18.90 -6.42 -6.39
N TRP A 377 -19.97 -5.66 -6.14
CA TRP A 377 -21.05 -5.90 -5.19
C TRP A 377 -22.39 -5.79 -5.94
N PRO A 378 -22.77 -6.84 -6.70
CA PRO A 378 -24.03 -6.85 -7.43
C PRO A 378 -25.22 -6.63 -6.50
N ASP A 379 -26.22 -5.86 -6.94
CA ASP A 379 -27.40 -5.51 -6.14
C ASP A 379 -27.06 -4.75 -4.83
N GLY A 380 -25.84 -4.21 -4.71
CA GLY A 380 -25.34 -3.55 -3.51
C GLY A 380 -24.93 -4.50 -2.38
N GLU A 381 -24.86 -5.81 -2.64
CA GLU A 381 -24.51 -6.82 -1.64
C GLU A 381 -23.05 -7.25 -1.75
N GLN A 382 -22.32 -7.19 -0.64
CA GLN A 382 -20.97 -7.75 -0.56
C GLN A 382 -21.02 -9.29 -0.73
N PRO A 383 -20.34 -9.85 -1.75
CA PRO A 383 -20.28 -11.29 -1.93
C PRO A 383 -19.55 -11.99 -0.77
N THR A 384 -19.84 -13.27 -0.56
CA THR A 384 -19.22 -14.10 0.49
C THR A 384 -18.37 -15.21 -0.14
N THR A 385 -17.18 -15.44 0.42
CA THR A 385 -16.29 -16.52 0.00
C THR A 385 -16.89 -17.87 0.42
N ALA A 386 -16.88 -18.85 -0.49
CA ALA A 386 -17.37 -20.19 -0.22
C ALA A 386 -16.51 -20.87 0.87
N THR A 387 -17.17 -21.52 1.84
CA THR A 387 -16.50 -22.30 2.88
C THR A 387 -15.66 -23.42 2.26
N PRO A 388 -14.39 -23.59 2.66
CA PRO A 388 -13.54 -24.64 2.11
C PRO A 388 -14.14 -26.02 2.40
N THR A 389 -13.90 -26.96 1.51
CA THR A 389 -14.30 -28.37 1.61
C THR A 389 -13.06 -29.23 1.78
N PHE A 390 -13.25 -30.36 2.46
CA PHE A 390 -12.18 -31.27 2.85
C PHE A 390 -12.24 -32.49 1.94
N VAL A 391 -11.17 -32.75 1.19
CA VAL A 391 -11.08 -33.85 0.23
C VAL A 391 -9.90 -34.74 0.60
N PRO A 392 -10.14 -35.86 1.30
CA PRO A 392 -9.08 -36.74 1.72
C PRO A 392 -8.58 -37.60 0.56
N ASN A 393 -7.32 -38.00 0.64
CA ASN A 393 -6.68 -39.01 -0.19
C ASN A 393 -6.24 -40.16 0.72
N ALA A 394 -7.07 -41.20 0.75
CA ALA A 394 -6.94 -42.41 1.56
C ALA A 394 -7.40 -43.65 0.76
N PRO A 395 -7.08 -44.88 1.19
CA PRO A 395 -7.59 -46.10 0.55
C PRO A 395 -9.12 -46.14 0.41
N GLU A 396 -9.84 -45.62 1.41
CA GLU A 396 -11.30 -45.57 1.47
C GLU A 396 -11.89 -44.44 0.62
N ASN A 397 -11.13 -43.36 0.42
CA ASN A 397 -11.54 -42.18 -0.34
C ASN A 397 -10.32 -41.60 -1.07
N PRO A 398 -10.03 -42.06 -2.31
CA PRO A 398 -8.90 -41.58 -3.09
C PRO A 398 -9.25 -40.25 -3.79
N MET A 399 -9.65 -39.25 -3.01
CA MET A 399 -10.14 -37.94 -3.48
C MET A 399 -11.41 -38.00 -4.35
N THR A 400 -12.30 -38.97 -4.09
CA THR A 400 -13.54 -39.14 -4.85
C THR A 400 -14.71 -38.35 -4.27
N GLU A 401 -14.73 -38.15 -2.95
CA GLU A 401 -15.82 -37.47 -2.25
C GLU A 401 -15.28 -36.48 -1.21
N ALA A 402 -15.98 -35.38 -1.02
CA ALA A 402 -15.68 -34.44 0.06
C ALA A 402 -16.21 -34.99 1.41
N THR A 403 -15.43 -34.83 2.47
CA THR A 403 -15.75 -35.25 3.84
C THR A 403 -15.80 -34.02 4.77
N PRO A 404 -16.81 -33.16 4.62
CA PRO A 404 -16.89 -31.85 5.29
C PRO A 404 -16.88 -31.91 6.82
N ASP A 405 -17.24 -33.06 7.39
CA ASP A 405 -17.44 -33.29 8.83
C ASP A 405 -16.38 -34.27 9.41
N GLY A 406 -15.37 -34.63 8.63
CA GLY A 406 -14.32 -35.59 9.01
C GLY A 406 -14.61 -37.00 8.50
N ASP A 407 -13.64 -37.90 8.70
CA ASP A 407 -13.76 -39.31 8.33
C ASP A 407 -12.74 -40.19 9.08
N THR A 408 -12.86 -41.51 8.95
CA THR A 408 -11.93 -42.50 9.51
C THR A 408 -11.22 -43.28 8.41
N PHE A 409 -9.89 -43.40 8.52
CA PHE A 409 -9.05 -44.11 7.55
C PHE A 409 -8.24 -45.22 8.21
N THR A 410 -7.97 -46.29 7.47
CA THR A 410 -7.18 -47.45 7.96
C THR A 410 -5.67 -47.32 7.70
N ALA A 411 -5.23 -46.22 7.10
CA ALA A 411 -3.82 -45.95 6.84
C ALA A 411 -3.56 -44.43 6.82
N PRO A 412 -2.31 -43.99 7.06
CA PRO A 412 -1.94 -42.59 6.91
C PRO A 412 -2.42 -41.99 5.58
N ALA A 413 -3.02 -40.82 5.67
CA ALA A 413 -3.71 -40.17 4.57
C ALA A 413 -3.20 -38.73 4.38
N THR A 414 -3.68 -38.08 3.32
CA THR A 414 -3.47 -36.64 3.11
C THR A 414 -4.81 -35.96 2.89
N LEU A 415 -4.89 -34.67 3.22
CA LEU A 415 -6.09 -33.88 3.07
C LEU A 415 -5.84 -32.69 2.16
N THR A 416 -6.65 -32.60 1.10
CA THR A 416 -6.71 -31.44 0.22
C THR A 416 -7.84 -30.51 0.65
N LEU A 417 -7.57 -29.21 0.69
CA LEU A 417 -8.58 -28.18 0.92
C LEU A 417 -9.01 -27.57 -0.43
N HIS A 418 -10.32 -27.53 -0.69
CA HIS A 418 -10.88 -26.99 -1.94
C HIS A 418 -11.90 -25.88 -1.68
N CYS A 419 -11.88 -24.82 -2.46
CA CYS A 419 -12.86 -23.72 -2.40
C CYS A 419 -13.38 -23.40 -3.81
N ASP A 420 -14.70 -23.31 -3.94
CA ASP A 420 -15.36 -23.01 -5.24
C ASP A 420 -15.29 -21.52 -5.61
N THR A 421 -14.87 -20.64 -4.70
CA THR A 421 -14.67 -19.22 -5.02
C THR A 421 -13.37 -19.02 -5.76
N GLN A 422 -13.47 -18.62 -7.03
CA GLN A 422 -12.30 -18.36 -7.87
C GLN A 422 -11.39 -17.28 -7.24
N GLY A 423 -10.09 -17.58 -7.17
CA GLY A 423 -9.10 -16.64 -6.63
C GLY A 423 -9.13 -16.51 -5.10
N ALA A 424 -9.76 -17.45 -4.40
CA ALA A 424 -9.71 -17.50 -2.94
C ALA A 424 -8.41 -18.18 -2.47
N SER A 425 -7.76 -17.57 -1.49
CA SER A 425 -6.71 -18.20 -0.69
C SER A 425 -7.34 -18.96 0.46
N ILE A 426 -6.77 -20.09 0.86
CA ILE A 426 -7.24 -20.87 2.01
C ILE A 426 -6.21 -20.75 3.12
N VAL A 427 -6.67 -20.58 4.36
CA VAL A 427 -5.82 -20.71 5.55
C VAL A 427 -6.34 -21.83 6.44
N HIS A 428 -5.44 -22.48 7.15
CA HIS A 428 -5.78 -23.61 8.01
C HIS A 428 -4.96 -23.64 9.30
N THR A 429 -5.41 -24.43 10.27
CA THR A 429 -4.66 -24.80 11.46
C THR A 429 -5.02 -26.23 11.89
N THR A 430 -4.06 -26.91 12.52
CA THR A 430 -4.21 -28.22 13.13
C THR A 430 -4.17 -28.17 14.67
N ASP A 431 -3.87 -27.00 15.23
CA ASP A 431 -3.49 -26.87 16.64
C ASP A 431 -4.71 -26.60 17.54
N GLY A 432 -5.89 -26.38 16.94
CA GLY A 432 -7.21 -26.47 17.58
C GLY A 432 -7.53 -25.48 18.71
N GLY A 433 -6.61 -24.60 19.09
CA GLY A 433 -6.78 -23.60 20.15
C GLY A 433 -7.22 -22.22 19.64
N SER A 434 -7.78 -21.39 20.52
CA SER A 434 -8.18 -20.00 20.22
C SER A 434 -7.02 -19.07 19.84
N GLU A 435 -5.78 -19.47 20.20
CA GLU A 435 -4.52 -18.76 19.91
C GLU A 435 -3.82 -19.31 18.65
N SER A 436 -4.47 -20.21 17.90
CA SER A 436 -3.81 -20.89 16.77
C SER A 436 -3.58 -19.92 15.61
N ARG A 437 -2.32 -19.80 15.18
CA ARG A 437 -1.96 -19.02 13.99
C ARG A 437 -2.47 -19.71 12.72
N TRP A 438 -3.05 -18.92 11.83
CA TRP A 438 -3.50 -19.38 10.51
C TRP A 438 -2.30 -19.61 9.59
N LYS A 439 -2.10 -20.83 9.08
CA LYS A 439 -1.11 -21.14 8.05
C LYS A 439 -1.75 -20.97 6.67
N LEU A 440 -1.02 -20.38 5.73
CA LEU A 440 -1.44 -20.34 4.32
C LEU A 440 -1.42 -21.76 3.75
N TYR A 441 -2.53 -22.21 3.17
CA TYR A 441 -2.63 -23.50 2.52
C TYR A 441 -1.97 -23.46 1.14
N ASN A 442 -0.83 -24.11 1.02
CA ASN A 442 -0.03 -24.22 -0.21
C ASN A 442 0.38 -25.67 -0.56
N ASP A 443 0.10 -26.63 0.33
CA ASP A 443 0.40 -28.05 0.16
C ASP A 443 -0.60 -28.92 0.95
N VAL A 444 -0.65 -30.22 0.66
CA VAL A 444 -1.55 -31.18 1.31
C VAL A 444 -1.27 -31.28 2.81
N ILE A 445 -2.33 -31.42 3.61
CA ILE A 445 -2.21 -31.62 5.06
C ILE A 445 -2.00 -33.11 5.33
N SER A 446 -0.95 -33.45 6.06
CA SER A 446 -0.70 -34.84 6.47
C SER A 446 -1.67 -35.27 7.58
N LEU A 447 -2.25 -36.46 7.44
CA LEU A 447 -3.08 -37.12 8.45
C LEU A 447 -2.35 -38.38 8.95
N PRO A 448 -1.48 -38.26 9.97
CA PRO A 448 -0.80 -39.42 10.57
C PRO A 448 -1.78 -40.26 11.39
N THR A 449 -1.34 -41.45 11.82
CA THR A 449 -2.05 -42.27 12.81
C THR A 449 -2.46 -41.44 14.03
N GLY A 450 -3.71 -41.58 14.46
CA GLY A 450 -4.31 -40.80 15.55
C GLY A 450 -5.41 -39.86 15.07
N GLU A 451 -5.76 -38.90 15.91
CA GLU A 451 -6.75 -37.86 15.59
C GLU A 451 -6.04 -36.58 15.14
N THR A 452 -6.49 -36.02 14.02
CA THR A 452 -6.07 -34.70 13.55
C THR A 452 -7.31 -33.83 13.37
N THR A 453 -7.42 -32.76 14.15
CA THR A 453 -8.47 -31.75 13.96
C THR A 453 -7.96 -30.68 13.03
N VAL A 454 -8.67 -30.46 11.92
CA VAL A 454 -8.34 -29.42 10.93
C VAL A 454 -9.41 -28.34 10.97
N GLN A 455 -8.97 -27.10 11.14
CA GLN A 455 -9.79 -25.92 10.95
C GLN A 455 -9.31 -25.15 9.71
N ALA A 456 -10.23 -24.67 8.88
CA ALA A 456 -9.88 -23.89 7.71
C ALA A 456 -10.95 -22.84 7.36
N LYS A 457 -10.51 -21.73 6.75
CA LYS A 457 -11.39 -20.74 6.12
C LYS A 457 -10.78 -20.28 4.80
N ALA A 458 -11.63 -19.81 3.89
CA ALA A 458 -11.23 -19.28 2.60
C ALA A 458 -11.46 -17.77 2.54
N ILE A 459 -10.59 -17.10 1.81
CA ILE A 459 -10.50 -15.64 1.72
C ILE A 459 -10.45 -15.24 0.26
N ARG A 460 -11.45 -14.48 -0.19
CA ARG A 460 -11.41 -13.75 -1.46
C ARG A 460 -11.36 -12.26 -1.16
N TYR A 461 -10.34 -11.56 -1.64
CA TYR A 461 -10.19 -10.12 -1.38
C TYR A 461 -11.42 -9.32 -1.81
N GLY A 462 -11.88 -8.45 -0.91
CA GLY A 462 -13.09 -7.66 -1.08
C GLY A 462 -14.40 -8.40 -0.79
N TYR A 463 -14.39 -9.73 -0.69
CA TYR A 463 -15.56 -10.53 -0.25
C TYR A 463 -15.56 -10.63 1.27
N ARG A 464 -16.70 -11.02 1.85
CA ARG A 464 -16.71 -11.53 3.23
C ARG A 464 -15.93 -12.85 3.26
N GLU A 465 -15.10 -13.05 4.30
CA GLU A 465 -14.44 -14.34 4.51
C GLU A 465 -15.47 -15.45 4.71
N SER A 466 -15.10 -16.68 4.37
CA SER A 466 -15.97 -17.81 4.63
C SER A 466 -16.14 -18.07 6.14
N SER A 467 -17.17 -18.82 6.51
CA SER A 467 -17.18 -19.45 7.84
C SER A 467 -15.97 -20.37 8.02
N VAL A 468 -15.52 -20.54 9.26
CA VAL A 468 -14.52 -21.54 9.61
C VAL A 468 -15.16 -22.93 9.56
N ARG A 469 -14.60 -23.82 8.76
CA ARG A 469 -14.90 -25.26 8.80
C ARG A 469 -13.95 -25.94 9.78
N SER A 470 -14.48 -26.81 10.63
CA SER A 470 -13.71 -27.62 11.58
C SER A 470 -14.14 -29.07 11.47
N ALA A 471 -13.19 -29.99 11.31
CA ALA A 471 -13.46 -31.43 11.31
C ALA A 471 -12.31 -32.22 11.93
N THR A 472 -12.61 -33.39 12.49
CA THR A 472 -11.62 -34.30 13.04
C THR A 472 -11.52 -35.53 12.15
N PHE A 473 -10.29 -35.88 11.77
CA PHE A 473 -9.96 -37.07 11.00
C PHE A 473 -9.27 -38.08 11.89
N THR A 474 -9.68 -39.34 11.82
CA THR A 474 -9.12 -40.41 12.63
C THR A 474 -8.42 -41.42 11.72
N VAL A 475 -7.13 -41.64 11.92
CA VAL A 475 -6.39 -42.70 11.23
C VAL A 475 -6.09 -43.80 12.22
N THR A 476 -6.64 -44.99 12.00
CA THR A 476 -6.44 -46.16 12.87
C THR A 476 -5.18 -46.93 12.50
N ASP A 477 -4.61 -47.63 13.47
CA ASP A 477 -3.51 -48.60 13.29
C ASP A 477 -3.89 -49.84 12.45
#